data_AF-A0A9X6FPY8-F1
#
_entry.id   AF-A0A9X6FPY8-F1
#
_cell.length_a   1.000
_cell.length_b   1.000
_cell.length_c   1.000
_cell.angle_alpha   90.00
_cell.angle_beta   90.00
_cell.angle_gamma   90.00
#
_symmetry.space_group_name_H-M   'P 1'
#
loop_
_entity.id
_entity.type
_entity.pdbx_description
1 polymer ?
#
loop_
_entity_poly.entity_id
_entity_poly.type
_entity_poly.pdbx_seq_one_letter_code
_entity_poly.pdbx_strand_id
1 'polypeptide(L)' 'MKFLSYLTVILVILGGLNWLLVALDYNVVEKWFGSMPALVDTIYWLIGLSAIYQIFDRFFTND' A
#
# COMPACT_ATOMS: atom_id res chain seq x y z
N MET A 1 -12.11 14.77 -2.28
CA MET A 1 -11.71 13.37 -2.56
C MET A 1 -10.47 13.22 -3.44
N LYS A 2 -10.14 14.14 -4.37
CA LYS A 2 -8.98 13.97 -5.29
C LYS A 2 -7.65 13.66 -4.59
N PHE A 3 -7.30 14.38 -3.53
CA PHE A 3 -6.08 14.12 -2.76
C PHE A 3 -6.04 12.69 -2.21
N LEU A 4 -7.14 12.22 -1.62
CA LEU A 4 -7.21 10.87 -1.05
C LEU A 4 -7.06 9.80 -2.14
N SER A 5 -7.74 9.96 -3.29
CA SER A 5 -7.59 9.07 -4.45
C SER A 5 -6.15 9.04 -4.97
N TYR A 6 -5.46 10.18 -5.06
CA TYR A 6 -4.03 10.19 -5.42
C TYR A 6 -3.13 9.52 -4.38
N LEU A 7 -3.38 9.77 -3.09
CA LEU A 7 -2.61 9.17 -2.00
C LEU A 7 -2.74 7.64 -2.00
N THR A 8 -3.95 7.11 -2.16
CA THR A 8 -4.20 5.67 -2.19
C THR A 8 -3.61 5.03 -3.44
N VAL A 9 -3.63 5.69 -4.60
CA VAL A 9 -2.86 5.24 -5.80
C VAL A 9 -1.38 5.06 -5.44
N ILE A 10 -0.75 6.07 -4.84
CA ILE A 10 0.68 6.04 -4.51
C ILE A 10 0.98 4.88 -3.53
N LEU A 11 0.16 4.72 -2.49
CA LEU A 11 0.34 3.65 -1.51
C LEU A 11 0.21 2.25 -2.14
N VAL A 12 -0.74 2.06 -3.06
CA VAL A 12 -0.88 0.79 -3.79
C VAL A 12 0.32 0.53 -4.68
N ILE A 13 0.84 1.54 -5.39
CA ILE A 13 2.05 1.41 -6.21
C ILE A 13 3.25 1.02 -5.35
N LEU A 14 3.46 1.70 -4.22
CA LEU A 14 4.55 1.37 -3.29
C LEU A 14 4.42 -0.05 -2.74
N GLY A 15 3.21 -0.48 -2.40
CA GLY A 15 2.94 -1.85 -1.97
C GLY A 15 3.25 -2.89 -3.06
N GLY A 16 2.81 -2.66 -4.29
CA GLY A 16 3.11 -3.53 -5.42
C GLY A 16 4.61 -3.62 -5.73
N LEU A 17 5.32 -2.49 -5.67
CA LEU A 17 6.78 -2.46 -5.84
C LEU A 17 7.49 -3.22 -4.71
N ASN A 18 7.05 -3.07 -3.45
CA ASN A 18 7.60 -3.85 -2.35
C ASN A 18 7.40 -5.37 -2.58
N TRP A 19 6.22 -5.80 -3.01
CA TRP A 19 5.97 -7.21 -3.34
C TRP A 19 6.85 -7.73 -4.48
N LEU A 20 7.11 -6.93 -5.50
CA LEU A 20 8.05 -7.29 -6.56
C LEU A 20 9.47 -7.50 -6.01
N LEU A 21 9.92 -6.62 -5.12
CA LEU A 21 11.23 -6.76 -4.49
C LEU A 21 11.30 -7.93 -3.50
N VAL A 22 10.19 -8.25 -2.82
CA VAL A 22 10.09 -9.44 -1.96
C VAL A 22 10.32 -10.72 -2.76
N ALA A 23 9.87 -10.79 -4.02
CA ALA A 23 10.18 -11.92 -4.90
C ALA A 23 11.67 -12.03 -5.28
N LEU A 24 12.47 -10.99 -4.99
CA LEU A 24 13.93 -10.94 -5.12
C LEU A 24 14.62 -11.01 -3.74
N ASP A 25 13.96 -11.60 -2.74
CA ASP A 25 14.42 -11.70 -1.34
C ASP A 25 14.72 -10.35 -0.68
N TYR A 26 14.07 -9.27 -1.13
CA TYR A 26 14.28 -7.92 -0.62
C TYR A 26 12.99 -7.24 -0.18
N ASN A 27 12.75 -7.19 1.13
CA ASN A 27 11.59 -6.49 1.69
C ASN A 27 11.98 -5.10 2.21
N VAL A 28 11.54 -4.03 1.52
CA VAL A 28 11.86 -2.64 1.87
C VAL A 28 11.24 -2.27 3.22
N VAL A 29 9.97 -2.64 3.42
CA VAL A 29 9.22 -2.32 4.64
C VAL A 29 9.90 -2.94 5.85
N GLU A 30 10.21 -4.24 5.79
CA GLU A 30 10.91 -4.94 6.88
C GLU A 30 12.34 -4.42 7.09
N LYS A 31 13.06 -4.11 5.99
CA LYS A 31 14.44 -3.62 6.11
C LYS A 31 14.54 -2.28 6.85
N TRP A 32 13.55 -1.40 6.68
CA TRP A 32 13.58 -0.08 7.33
C TRP A 32 12.84 -0.06 8.66
N PHE A 33 11.77 -0.84 8.80
CA PHE A 33 10.85 -0.75 9.93
C PHE A 33 10.73 -2.06 10.75
N GLY A 34 11.44 -3.13 10.39
CA GLY A 34 11.34 -4.45 11.01
C GLY A 34 11.72 -4.51 12.50
N SER A 35 12.40 -3.49 13.03
CA SER A 35 12.62 -3.34 14.48
C SER A 35 11.36 -2.96 15.25
N MET A 36 10.30 -2.54 14.55
CA MET A 36 9.00 -2.12 15.09
C MET A 36 7.88 -2.90 14.40
N PRO A 37 7.58 -4.15 14.83
CA PRO A 37 6.61 -5.01 14.14
C PRO A 37 5.23 -4.37 13.96
N ALA A 38 4.73 -3.66 14.97
CA ALA A 38 3.46 -2.96 14.89
C ALA A 38 3.43 -1.87 13.79
N LEU A 39 4.57 -1.23 13.51
CA LEU A 39 4.68 -0.24 12.44
C LEU A 39 4.66 -0.91 11.05
N VAL A 40 5.36 -2.04 10.91
CA VAL A 40 5.34 -2.86 9.69
C VAL A 40 3.91 -3.28 9.36
N ASP A 41 3.20 -3.85 10.35
CA ASP A 41 1.81 -4.25 10.19
C ASP A 41 0.95 -3.06 9.76
N THR A 42 1.11 -1.91 10.43
CA THR A 42 0.36 -0.69 10.10
C THR A 42 0.59 -0.25 8.64
N ILE A 43 1.83 -0.33 8.14
CA ILE A 43 2.14 0.00 6.75
C ILE A 43 1.40 -0.94 5.79
N TYR A 44 1.41 -2.25 6.05
CA TYR A 44 0.68 -3.21 5.23
C TYR A 44 -0.84 -3.03 5.31
N TRP A 45 -1.39 -2.69 6.47
CA TRP A 45 -2.80 -2.30 6.61
C TRP A 45 -3.13 -1.09 5.74
N LEU A 46 -2.30 -0.04 5.76
CA LEU A 46 -2.51 1.16 4.94
C LEU A 46 -2.46 0.85 3.44
N ILE A 47 -1.55 0.00 3.00
CA ILE A 47 -1.46 -0.45 1.60
C ILE A 47 -2.72 -1.23 1.21
N GLY A 48 -3.13 -2.21 2.02
CA GLY A 48 -4.31 -3.04 1.75
C GLY A 48 -5.60 -2.24 1.73
N LEU A 49 -5.80 -1.34 2.71
CA LEU A 49 -6.95 -0.44 2.75
C LEU A 49 -6.96 0.53 1.56
N SER A 50 -5.79 0.99 1.11
CA SER A 50 -5.68 1.81 -0.10
C SER A 50 -6.10 1.05 -1.35
N ALA A 51 -5.76 -0.24 -1.46
CA ALA A 51 -6.21 -1.08 -2.57
C ALA A 51 -7.74 -1.24 -2.57
N ILE A 52 -8.34 -1.49 -1.40
CA ILE A 52 -9.80 -1.56 -1.24
C ILE A 52 -10.44 -0.23 -1.64
N TYR A 53 -9.93 0.90 -1.12
CA TYR A 53 -10.44 2.23 -1.48
C TYR A 53 -10.40 2.45 -3.00
N GLN A 54 -9.31 2.09 -3.66
CA GLN A 54 -9.17 2.25 -5.11
C GLN A 54 -10.15 1.39 -5.90
N ILE A 55 -10.50 0.20 -5.41
CA ILE A 55 -11.55 -0.62 -6.00
C ILE A 55 -12.90 0.10 -5.92
N PHE A 56 -13.25 0.63 -4.73
CA PHE A 56 -14.50 1.38 -4.54
C PHE A 56 -14.56 2.67 -5.36
N ASP A 57 -13.48 3.47 -5.35
CA ASP A 57 -13.39 4.73 -6.09
C ASP A 57 -13.50 4.47 -7.60
N ARG A 58 -12.67 3.55 -8.15
CA ARG A 58 -12.57 3.32 -9.60
C ARG A 58 -13.75 2.58 -10.20
N PHE A 59 -14.34 1.61 -9.49
CA PHE A 59 -15.36 0.73 -10.07
C PHE A 59 -16.79 1.00 -9.60
N PHE A 60 -16.99 1.69 -8.47
CA PHE A 60 -18.32 1.85 -7.88
C PHE A 60 -18.73 3.31 -7.64
N THR A 61 -17.81 4.26 -7.70
CA THR A 61 -18.10 5.68 -7.41
C THR A 61 -17.97 6.58 -8.63
N ASN A 62 -17.18 6.21 -9.63
CA ASN A 62 -16.96 7.00 -10.85
C ASN A 62 -18.07 6.78 -11.91
N ASP A 63 -19.34 6.96 -11.53
CA ASP A 63 -20.45 7.26 -12.43
C ASP A 63 -20.63 8.78 -12.57
#